data_AF-W2HTV4-F1
#
_entry.id   AF-W2HTV4-F1
#
_cell.length_a   1.000
_cell.length_b   1.000
_cell.length_c   1.000
_cell.angle_alpha   90.00
_cell.angle_beta   90.00
_cell.angle_gamma   90.00
#
_symmetry.space_group_name_H-M   'P 1'
#
loop_
_entity.id
_entity.type
_entity.pdbx_description
1 polymer ?
#
loop_
_entity_poly.entity_id
_entity_poly.type
_entity_poly.pdbx_seq_one_letter_code
_entity_poly.pdbx_strand_id
1 'polypeptide(L)'
;MANIIEIVKDHWNEYAERFTETANKRMTLQCSQHLHSHMKLDSAQNVLEVAAAGGLGSLDIVQYLLDGRSKLPKHTKRTFTVTDLSPVMVDLATKNLSGAGTEAVEIKCKEANGQDLTEVVTGSVDRYIAGLCLQLTPDKDAMLREASRVLTADGIAGFTIWGSPDRSGMFTIIPTVNKELDFEDNA
;
A
#
# COMPACT_ATOMS: atom_id res chain seq x y z
N MET A 1 -20.42 -10.03 5.85
CA MET A 1 -19.20 -9.33 5.43
C MET A 1 -18.72 -8.31 6.47
N ALA A 2 -19.57 -7.47 7.07
CA ALA A 2 -19.13 -6.54 8.13
C ALA A 2 -18.29 -7.19 9.25
N ASN A 3 -18.69 -8.38 9.73
CA ASN A 3 -17.97 -9.11 10.76
C ASN A 3 -16.54 -9.53 10.35
N ILE A 4 -16.29 -9.90 9.08
CA ILE A 4 -14.93 -10.28 8.66
C ILE A 4 -14.00 -9.06 8.53
N ILE A 5 -14.54 -7.89 8.20
CA ILE A 5 -13.74 -6.65 8.12
C ILE A 5 -13.26 -6.22 9.50
N GLU A 6 -14.13 -6.26 10.51
CA GLU A 6 -13.72 -5.97 11.89
C GLU A 6 -12.68 -6.97 12.39
N ILE A 7 -12.83 -8.27 12.12
CA ILE A 7 -11.83 -9.28 12.48
C ILE A 7 -10.47 -8.99 11.82
N VAL A 8 -10.46 -8.64 10.53
CA VAL A 8 -9.22 -8.29 9.82
C VAL A 8 -8.61 -7.02 10.39
N LYS A 9 -9.43 -6.01 10.70
CA LYS A 9 -9.00 -4.75 11.32
C LYS A 9 -8.36 -5.00 12.68
N ASP A 10 -9.00 -5.75 13.55
CA ASP A 10 -8.50 -6.10 14.88
C ASP A 10 -7.18 -6.89 14.79
N HIS A 11 -7.10 -7.85 13.87
CA HIS A 11 -5.86 -8.59 13.65
C HIS A 11 -4.69 -7.68 13.24
N TRP A 12 -4.93 -6.74 12.32
CA TRP A 12 -3.89 -5.80 11.92
C TRP A 12 -3.54 -4.78 13.01
N ASN A 13 -4.49 -4.40 13.85
CA ASN A 13 -4.21 -3.56 15.03
C ASN A 13 -3.22 -4.27 15.97
N GLU A 14 -3.46 -5.54 16.29
CA GLU A 14 -2.57 -6.33 17.16
C GLU A 14 -1.20 -6.58 16.51
N TYR A 15 -1.17 -6.77 15.18
CA TYR A 15 0.04 -7.15 14.46
C TYR A 15 0.89 -5.96 13.97
N ALA A 16 0.39 -4.74 14.10
CA ALA A 16 0.92 -3.54 13.44
C ALA A 16 2.41 -3.29 13.68
N GLU A 17 2.82 -3.23 14.95
CA GLU A 17 4.21 -2.97 15.32
C GLU A 17 5.14 -4.08 14.84
N ARG A 18 4.74 -5.34 15.05
CA ARG A 18 5.53 -6.50 14.64
C ARG A 18 5.73 -6.52 13.13
N PHE A 19 4.66 -6.30 12.35
CA PHE A 19 4.75 -6.22 10.90
C PHE A 19 5.69 -5.10 10.46
N THR A 20 5.52 -3.91 11.03
CA THR A 20 6.30 -2.71 10.69
C THR A 20 7.79 -2.96 10.95
N GLU A 21 8.15 -3.51 12.11
CA GLU A 21 9.54 -3.75 12.51
C GLU A 21 10.20 -4.95 11.80
N THR A 22 9.41 -5.84 11.20
CA THR A 22 9.91 -7.04 10.54
C THR A 22 9.69 -7.01 9.03
N ALA A 23 8.54 -7.51 8.56
CA ALA A 23 8.23 -7.65 7.16
C ALA A 23 8.30 -6.32 6.40
N ASN A 24 7.83 -5.22 7.00
CA ASN A 24 7.80 -3.94 6.30
C ASN A 24 9.21 -3.38 6.05
N LYS A 25 10.04 -3.26 7.09
CA LYS A 25 11.42 -2.79 6.97
C LYS A 25 12.30 -3.68 6.10
N ARG A 26 12.09 -5.00 6.12
CA ARG A 26 13.05 -5.97 5.54
C ARG A 26 12.66 -6.48 4.17
N MET A 27 11.37 -6.45 3.81
CA MET A 27 10.88 -7.12 2.61
C MET A 27 9.89 -6.26 1.84
N THR A 28 8.79 -5.81 2.46
CA THR A 28 7.73 -5.14 1.69
C THR A 28 8.14 -3.74 1.22
N LEU A 29 9.05 -3.06 1.91
CA LEU A 29 9.62 -1.78 1.47
C LEU A 29 10.28 -1.89 0.09
N GLN A 30 11.02 -2.97 -0.18
CA GLN A 30 11.67 -3.17 -1.49
C GLN A 30 10.62 -3.33 -2.60
N CYS A 31 9.53 -4.05 -2.31
CA CYS A 31 8.42 -4.20 -3.23
C CYS A 31 7.76 -2.85 -3.51
N SER A 32 7.53 -2.04 -2.48
CA SER A 32 6.97 -0.69 -2.60
C SER A 32 7.87 0.21 -3.46
N GLN A 33 9.16 0.30 -3.17
CA GLN A 33 10.10 1.12 -3.95
C GLN A 33 10.13 0.74 -5.43
N HIS A 34 10.13 -0.56 -5.72
CA HIS A 34 10.09 -1.03 -7.10
C HIS A 34 8.79 -0.60 -7.78
N LEU A 35 7.63 -0.80 -7.13
CA LEU A 35 6.35 -0.34 -7.65
C LEU A 35 6.36 1.17 -7.92
N HIS A 36 6.79 1.98 -6.95
CA HIS A 36 6.79 3.45 -7.05
C HIS A 36 7.58 3.96 -8.26
N SER A 37 8.70 3.30 -8.60
CA SER A 37 9.50 3.65 -9.78
C SER A 37 8.74 3.54 -11.12
N HIS A 38 7.69 2.72 -11.16
CA HIS A 38 6.81 2.55 -12.33
C HIS A 38 5.55 3.42 -12.26
N MET A 39 5.28 4.08 -11.14
CA MET A 39 4.06 4.86 -10.93
C MET A 39 4.12 6.28 -11.50
N LYS A 40 5.15 6.70 -12.24
CA LYS A 40 5.24 8.05 -12.83
C LYS A 40 4.86 9.15 -11.81
N LEU A 41 5.43 9.04 -10.62
CA LEU A 41 5.11 9.91 -9.47
C LEU A 41 5.59 11.34 -9.68
N ASP A 42 6.47 11.61 -10.64
CA ASP A 42 6.88 12.95 -11.05
C ASP A 42 5.77 13.74 -11.74
N SER A 43 4.74 13.09 -12.27
CA SER A 43 3.59 13.74 -12.91
C SER A 43 2.25 13.50 -12.17
N ALA A 44 2.30 13.01 -10.94
CA ALA A 44 1.10 12.67 -10.16
C ALA A 44 0.60 13.87 -9.33
N GLN A 45 -0.70 14.16 -9.34
CA GLN A 45 -1.27 15.25 -8.55
C GLN A 45 -2.00 14.71 -7.31
N ASN A 46 -2.84 13.70 -7.49
CA ASN A 46 -3.64 13.08 -6.45
C ASN A 46 -3.26 11.59 -6.33
N VAL A 47 -2.45 11.29 -5.30
CA VAL A 47 -1.98 9.94 -5.00
C VAL A 47 -2.78 9.37 -3.84
N LEU A 48 -3.29 8.15 -4.00
CA LEU A 48 -3.90 7.36 -2.94
C LEU A 48 -3.08 6.08 -2.74
N GLU A 49 -2.60 5.87 -1.53
CA GLU A 49 -2.02 4.59 -1.10
C GLU A 49 -2.99 3.87 -0.16
N VAL A 50 -3.29 2.62 -0.49
CA VAL A 50 -4.23 1.75 0.25
C VAL A 50 -3.48 0.62 0.93
N ALA A 51 -3.77 0.43 2.21
CA ALA A 51 -3.06 -0.48 3.11
C ALA A 51 -1.57 -0.14 3.19
N ALA A 52 -1.27 1.11 3.53
CA ALA A 52 0.07 1.67 3.60
C ALA A 52 0.91 1.15 4.79
N ALA A 53 0.31 0.35 5.68
CA ALA A 53 0.89 -0.09 6.94
C ALA A 53 1.42 1.11 7.74
N GLY A 54 2.57 0.97 8.41
CA GLY A 54 3.21 2.06 9.15
C GLY A 54 3.83 3.16 8.27
N GLY A 55 3.54 3.22 6.98
CA GLY A 55 3.93 4.34 6.10
C GLY A 55 5.41 4.41 5.71
N LEU A 56 6.18 3.33 5.91
CA LEU A 56 7.60 3.32 5.52
C LEU A 56 7.79 3.36 4.01
N GLY A 57 6.92 2.69 3.25
CA GLY A 57 6.87 2.81 1.79
C GLY A 57 6.41 4.20 1.35
N SER A 58 5.47 4.80 2.07
CA SER A 58 4.95 6.15 1.80
C SER A 58 6.04 7.22 1.83
N LEU A 59 7.07 7.07 2.66
CA LEU A 59 8.23 7.99 2.67
C LEU A 59 8.94 8.04 1.32
N ASP A 60 9.04 6.92 0.60
CA ASP A 60 9.61 6.87 -0.74
C ASP A 60 8.74 7.64 -1.74
N ILE A 61 7.41 7.47 -1.70
CA ILE A 61 6.48 8.26 -2.51
C ILE A 61 6.68 9.76 -2.26
N VAL A 62 6.78 10.17 -0.99
CA VAL A 62 6.98 11.57 -0.63
C VAL A 62 8.24 12.16 -1.28
N GLN A 63 9.35 11.41 -1.35
CA GLN A 63 10.55 11.89 -2.05
C GLN A 63 10.25 12.23 -3.51
N TYR A 64 9.56 11.35 -4.26
CA TYR A 64 9.14 11.65 -5.63
C TYR A 64 8.21 12.87 -5.72
N LEU A 65 7.37 13.08 -4.70
CA LEU A 65 6.45 14.21 -4.68
C LEU A 65 7.16 15.56 -4.40
N LEU A 66 8.24 15.53 -3.61
CA LEU A 66 8.99 16.73 -3.20
C LEU A 66 10.16 17.08 -4.12
N ASP A 67 10.75 16.11 -4.83
CA ASP A 67 12.12 16.15 -5.38
C ASP A 67 12.44 17.23 -6.45
N GLY A 68 11.61 18.25 -6.66
CA GLY A 68 11.81 19.27 -7.71
C GLY A 68 11.74 18.71 -9.14
N ARG A 69 11.57 17.40 -9.27
CA ARG A 69 11.38 16.63 -10.51
C ARG A 69 9.96 16.68 -11.04
N SER A 70 9.08 17.42 -10.35
CA SER A 70 7.68 17.54 -10.75
C SER A 70 7.57 18.05 -12.18
N LYS A 71 6.83 17.31 -13.00
CA LYS A 71 6.43 17.70 -14.37
C LYS A 71 5.12 18.49 -14.37
N LEU A 72 4.49 18.65 -13.21
CA LEU A 72 3.30 19.48 -13.06
C LEU A 72 3.66 20.97 -13.08
N PRO A 73 2.70 21.86 -13.41
CA PRO A 73 2.89 23.30 -13.27
C PRO A 73 3.34 23.69 -11.85
N LYS A 74 4.21 24.71 -11.73
CA LYS A 74 4.87 25.11 -10.46
C LYS A 74 3.92 25.40 -9.29
N HIS A 75 2.67 25.77 -9.57
CA HIS A 75 1.67 26.14 -8.56
C HIS A 75 0.60 25.05 -8.36
N THR A 76 0.76 23.89 -8.98
CA THR A 76 -0.16 22.77 -8.79
C THR A 76 0.07 22.16 -7.41
N LYS A 77 -0.91 22.34 -6.51
CA LYS A 77 -0.93 21.63 -5.22
C LYS A 77 -1.15 20.14 -5.45
N ARG A 78 -0.35 19.33 -4.77
CA ARG A 78 -0.40 17.87 -4.82
C ARG A 78 -0.98 17.35 -3.51
N THR A 79 -1.73 16.27 -3.58
CA THR A 79 -2.29 15.60 -2.40
C THR A 79 -1.89 14.14 -2.40
N PHE A 80 -1.31 13.70 -1.29
CA PHE A 80 -1.01 12.31 -1.02
C PHE A 80 -1.87 11.82 0.15
N THR A 81 -2.78 10.91 -0.15
CA THR A 81 -3.65 10.29 0.86
C THR A 81 -3.12 8.88 1.16
N VAL A 82 -2.67 8.69 2.38
CA VAL A 82 -2.13 7.45 2.92
C VAL A 82 -3.21 6.80 3.77
N THR A 83 -3.60 5.58 3.43
CA THR A 83 -4.71 4.91 4.12
C THR A 83 -4.36 3.50 4.55
N ASP A 84 -4.93 3.09 5.67
CA ASP A 84 -4.92 1.72 6.14
C ASP A 84 -6.26 1.39 6.81
N LEU A 85 -6.62 0.11 6.88
CA LEU A 85 -7.81 -0.34 7.61
C LEU A 85 -7.57 -0.27 9.12
N SER A 86 -6.31 -0.48 9.55
CA SER A 86 -5.90 -0.46 10.95
C SER A 86 -5.63 0.98 11.42
N PRO A 87 -6.36 1.51 12.41
CA PRO A 87 -6.02 2.80 13.02
C PRO A 87 -4.62 2.82 13.63
N VAL A 88 -4.12 1.70 14.16
CA VAL A 88 -2.76 1.61 14.70
C VAL A 88 -1.71 1.81 13.59
N MET A 89 -1.93 1.23 12.40
CA MET A 89 -1.07 1.48 11.24
C MET A 89 -1.14 2.95 10.79
N VAL A 90 -2.33 3.54 10.77
CA VAL A 90 -2.52 4.96 10.43
C VAL A 90 -1.76 5.87 11.41
N ASP A 91 -1.77 5.56 12.71
CA ASP A 91 -1.01 6.31 13.71
C ASP A 91 0.50 6.21 13.49
N LEU A 92 1.00 5.00 13.19
CA LEU A 92 2.41 4.78 12.84
C LEU A 92 2.81 5.53 11.56
N ALA A 93 1.98 5.47 10.52
CA ALA A 93 2.20 6.21 9.27
C ALA A 93 2.20 7.72 9.51
N THR A 94 1.25 8.23 10.29
CA THR A 94 1.15 9.65 10.67
C THR A 94 2.42 10.10 11.39
N LYS A 95 2.90 9.29 12.34
CA LYS A 95 4.16 9.57 13.06
C LYS A 95 5.36 9.59 12.11
N ASN A 96 5.48 8.61 11.22
CA ASN A 96 6.62 8.49 10.29
C ASN A 96 6.62 9.58 9.22
N LEU A 97 5.45 10.02 8.76
CA LEU A 97 5.27 11.07 7.75
C LEU A 97 5.19 12.48 8.37
N SER A 98 5.28 12.59 9.69
CA SER A 98 5.21 13.88 10.39
C SER A 98 6.31 14.81 9.89
N GLY A 99 5.91 16.03 9.49
CA GLY A 99 6.83 17.04 8.95
C GLY A 99 7.30 16.80 7.52
N ALA A 100 6.85 15.73 6.85
CA ALA A 100 7.23 15.44 5.46
C ALA A 100 6.41 16.26 4.44
N GLY A 101 5.25 16.79 4.84
CA GLY A 101 4.41 17.65 4.01
C GLY A 101 5.01 19.05 3.81
N THR A 102 4.61 19.72 2.74
CA THR A 102 5.01 21.11 2.42
C THR A 102 3.81 21.91 1.92
N GLU A 103 3.98 23.20 1.65
CA GLU A 103 2.92 24.00 1.02
C GLU A 103 2.47 23.44 -0.35
N ALA A 104 3.39 22.81 -1.09
CA ALA A 104 3.13 22.24 -2.40
C ALA A 104 2.58 20.80 -2.34
N VAL A 105 2.85 20.06 -1.25
CA VAL A 105 2.48 18.65 -1.10
C VAL A 105 1.76 18.45 0.23
N GLU A 106 0.44 18.29 0.17
CA GLU A 106 -0.39 17.96 1.31
C GLU A 106 -0.41 16.44 1.52
N ILE A 107 -0.07 15.99 2.73
CA ILE A 107 -0.10 14.59 3.11
C ILE A 107 -1.23 14.38 4.11
N LYS A 108 -2.08 13.39 3.86
CA LYS A 108 -3.22 13.02 4.72
C LYS A 108 -3.09 11.55 5.09
N CYS A 109 -3.05 11.24 6.37
CA CYS A 109 -3.15 9.87 6.86
C CYS A 109 -4.57 9.67 7.41
N LYS A 110 -5.27 8.62 6.98
CA LYS A 110 -6.61 8.32 7.51
C LYS A 110 -6.95 6.83 7.43
N GLU A 111 -7.88 6.41 8.28
CA GLU A 111 -8.48 5.09 8.16
C GLU A 111 -9.29 4.99 6.86
N ALA A 112 -9.16 3.87 6.12
CA ALA A 112 -10.05 3.56 5.02
C ALA A 112 -10.12 2.05 4.78
N ASN A 113 -11.30 1.57 4.37
CA ASN A 113 -11.48 0.23 3.88
C ASN A 113 -11.19 0.16 2.37
N GLY A 114 -10.13 -0.52 1.96
CA GLY A 114 -9.72 -0.63 0.56
C GLY A 114 -10.76 -1.25 -0.38
N GLN A 115 -11.72 -2.01 0.14
CA GLN A 115 -12.85 -2.58 -0.63
C GLN A 115 -14.14 -1.73 -0.57
N ASP A 116 -14.13 -0.60 0.14
CA ASP A 116 -15.27 0.31 0.27
C ASP A 116 -14.78 1.76 0.53
N LEU A 117 -14.19 2.40 -0.49
CA LEU A 117 -13.59 3.73 -0.40
C LEU A 117 -14.64 4.85 -0.53
N THR A 118 -15.71 4.79 0.27
CA THR A 118 -16.86 5.71 0.18
C THR A 118 -16.49 7.19 0.27
N GLU A 119 -15.44 7.53 1.01
CA GLU A 119 -14.94 8.90 1.16
C GLU A 119 -14.04 9.38 0.00
N VAL A 120 -13.69 8.50 -0.93
CA VAL A 120 -12.88 8.84 -2.10
C VAL A 120 -13.79 9.01 -3.30
N VAL A 121 -13.77 10.22 -3.86
CA VAL A 121 -14.62 10.60 -4.99
C VAL A 121 -14.23 9.80 -6.24
N THR A 122 -15.23 9.35 -7.00
CA THR A 122 -15.04 8.68 -8.30
C THR A 122 -14.22 9.57 -9.23
N GLY A 123 -13.21 9.01 -9.90
CA GLY A 123 -12.41 9.75 -10.86
C GLY A 123 -11.54 10.88 -10.27
N SER A 124 -11.19 10.82 -8.98
CA SER A 124 -10.46 11.89 -8.29
C SER A 124 -8.97 11.64 -8.09
N VAL A 125 -8.51 10.39 -8.16
CA VAL A 125 -7.09 10.03 -7.96
C VAL A 125 -6.43 9.71 -9.29
N ASP A 126 -5.18 10.12 -9.48
CA ASP A 126 -4.41 9.78 -10.69
C ASP A 126 -3.37 8.69 -10.44
N ARG A 127 -3.04 8.40 -9.18
CA ARG A 127 -2.27 7.21 -8.77
C ARG A 127 -2.99 6.49 -7.66
N TYR A 128 -3.23 5.20 -7.86
CA TYR A 128 -3.69 4.27 -6.84
C TYR A 128 -2.56 3.27 -6.59
N ILE A 129 -2.08 3.17 -5.36
CA ILE A 129 -0.95 2.30 -4.97
C ILE A 129 -1.43 1.35 -3.87
N ALA A 130 -1.21 0.06 -4.06
CA ALA A 130 -1.59 -0.97 -3.09
C ALA A 130 -0.52 -2.08 -3.05
N GLY A 131 0.26 -2.11 -1.96
CA GLY A 131 1.38 -3.04 -1.82
C GLY A 131 1.03 -4.30 -1.04
N LEU A 132 1.11 -5.47 -1.66
CA LEU A 132 0.96 -6.80 -1.04
C LEU A 132 -0.34 -7.03 -0.23
N CYS A 133 -1.35 -6.17 -0.37
CA CYS A 133 -2.60 -6.22 0.39
C CYS A 133 -3.75 -6.91 -0.35
N LEU A 134 -3.78 -6.86 -1.70
CA LEU A 134 -4.90 -7.44 -2.49
C LEU A 134 -5.14 -8.93 -2.19
N GLN A 135 -4.07 -9.70 -2.00
CA GLN A 135 -4.15 -11.13 -1.64
C GLN A 135 -4.76 -11.38 -0.24
N LEU A 136 -4.67 -10.39 0.65
CA LEU A 136 -5.16 -10.43 2.03
C LEU A 136 -6.57 -9.84 2.17
N THR A 137 -7.02 -9.06 1.18
CA THR A 137 -8.37 -8.46 1.17
C THR A 137 -9.46 -9.54 1.08
N PRO A 138 -10.49 -9.51 1.95
CA PRO A 138 -11.61 -10.45 1.93
C PRO A 138 -12.37 -10.43 0.60
N ASP A 139 -12.76 -9.25 0.11
CA ASP A 139 -13.38 -9.07 -1.21
C ASP A 139 -12.41 -8.36 -2.17
N LYS A 140 -11.63 -9.17 -2.90
CA LYS A 140 -10.60 -8.70 -3.84
C LYS A 140 -11.21 -7.97 -5.03
N ASP A 141 -12.33 -8.46 -5.52
CA ASP A 141 -13.02 -7.85 -6.65
C ASP A 141 -13.60 -6.49 -6.27
N ALA A 142 -14.10 -6.34 -5.03
CA ALA A 142 -14.53 -5.04 -4.52
C ALA A 142 -13.37 -4.04 -4.45
N MET A 143 -12.19 -4.45 -3.97
CA MET A 143 -11.00 -3.59 -3.96
C MET A 143 -10.57 -3.18 -5.38
N LEU A 144 -10.59 -4.12 -6.35
CA LEU A 144 -10.28 -3.81 -7.74
C LEU A 144 -11.32 -2.87 -8.37
N ARG A 145 -12.61 -3.06 -8.07
CA ARG A 145 -13.68 -2.15 -8.49
C ARG A 145 -13.48 -0.75 -7.92
N GLU A 146 -13.14 -0.65 -6.63
CA GLU A 146 -12.88 0.62 -5.98
C GLU A 146 -11.64 1.30 -6.57
N ALA A 147 -10.55 0.58 -6.79
CA ALA A 147 -9.36 1.10 -7.47
C ALA A 147 -9.72 1.70 -8.85
N SER A 148 -10.50 0.96 -9.66
CA SER A 148 -10.97 1.45 -10.96
C SER A 148 -11.92 2.65 -10.83
N ARG A 149 -12.80 2.68 -9.83
CA ARG A 149 -13.78 3.74 -9.63
C ARG A 149 -13.13 5.05 -9.25
N VAL A 150 -12.16 5.03 -8.34
CA VAL A 150 -11.54 6.27 -7.82
C VAL A 150 -10.58 6.89 -8.82
N LEU A 151 -10.04 6.10 -9.76
CA LEU A 151 -9.07 6.56 -10.76
C LEU A 151 -9.69 7.47 -11.82
N THR A 152 -8.96 8.53 -12.16
CA THR A 152 -9.18 9.31 -13.38
C THR A 152 -9.02 8.42 -14.62
N ALA A 153 -9.53 8.87 -15.77
CA ALA A 153 -9.46 8.11 -17.03
C ALA A 153 -8.01 7.75 -17.45
N ASP A 154 -7.05 8.64 -17.16
CA ASP A 154 -5.61 8.44 -17.45
C ASP A 154 -4.81 8.01 -16.21
N GLY A 155 -5.51 7.62 -15.13
CA GLY A 155 -4.91 7.22 -13.87
C GLY A 155 -4.19 5.87 -13.96
N ILE A 156 -3.26 5.64 -13.04
CA ILE A 156 -2.51 4.38 -12.96
C ILE A 156 -2.83 3.68 -11.63
N ALA A 157 -3.25 2.42 -11.72
CA ALA A 157 -3.33 1.51 -10.59
C ALA A 157 -2.05 0.66 -10.52
N GLY A 158 -1.40 0.66 -9.37
CA GLY A 158 -0.20 -0.11 -9.09
C GLY A 158 -0.44 -1.10 -7.96
N PHE A 159 -0.13 -2.37 -8.21
CA PHE A 159 -0.22 -3.43 -7.21
C PHE A 159 1.08 -4.23 -7.17
N THR A 160 1.52 -4.59 -5.97
CA THR A 160 2.41 -5.74 -5.78
C THR A 160 1.62 -6.88 -5.14
N ILE A 161 1.83 -8.09 -5.62
CA ILE A 161 1.23 -9.32 -5.07
C ILE A 161 2.32 -10.38 -4.97
N TRP A 162 2.13 -11.37 -4.10
CA TRP A 162 2.93 -12.59 -4.22
C TRP A 162 2.54 -13.30 -5.50
N GLY A 163 3.54 -13.62 -6.32
CA GLY A 163 3.37 -14.45 -7.50
C GLY A 163 2.88 -15.84 -7.11
N SER A 164 2.52 -16.64 -8.12
CA SER A 164 2.05 -18.00 -7.89
C SER A 164 3.13 -18.84 -7.17
N PRO A 165 2.76 -19.65 -6.16
CA PRO A 165 3.73 -20.41 -5.38
C PRO A 165 4.67 -21.27 -6.23
N ASP A 166 4.14 -21.91 -7.26
CA ASP A 166 4.87 -22.75 -8.23
C ASP A 166 5.94 -22.00 -9.04
N ARG A 167 5.89 -20.67 -9.05
CA ARG A 167 6.86 -19.79 -9.75
C ARG A 167 7.76 -19.01 -8.80
N SER A 168 7.72 -19.32 -7.51
CA SER A 168 8.54 -18.67 -6.50
C SER A 168 9.50 -19.67 -5.88
N GLY A 169 10.81 -19.42 -6.04
CA GLY A 169 11.85 -20.21 -5.36
C GLY A 169 11.61 -20.28 -3.84
N MET A 170 11.15 -19.18 -3.23
CA MET A 170 10.86 -19.15 -1.78
C MET A 170 9.72 -20.11 -1.38
N PHE A 171 8.67 -20.24 -2.21
CA PHE A 171 7.54 -21.12 -1.90
C PHE A 171 7.76 -22.57 -2.35
N THR A 172 8.80 -22.86 -3.13
CA THR A 172 9.08 -24.20 -3.66
C THR A 172 10.27 -24.86 -2.96
N ILE A 173 11.33 -24.11 -2.62
CA ILE A 173 12.57 -24.68 -2.08
C ILE A 173 12.34 -25.30 -0.70
N ILE A 174 11.75 -24.58 0.26
CA ILE A 174 11.59 -25.11 1.63
C ILE A 174 10.70 -26.36 1.65
N PRO A 175 9.49 -26.38 1.03
CA PRO A 175 8.69 -27.60 0.99
C PRO A 175 9.38 -28.75 0.26
N THR A 176 10.14 -28.47 -0.81
CA THR A 176 10.88 -29.51 -1.54
C THR A 176 11.99 -30.10 -0.68
N VAL A 177 12.79 -29.27 -0.01
CA VAL A 177 13.87 -29.71 0.87
C VAL A 177 13.31 -30.49 2.07
N ASN A 178 12.23 -30.00 2.71
CA ASN A 178 11.59 -30.72 3.81
C ASN A 178 11.14 -32.12 3.36
N LYS A 179 10.51 -32.20 2.18
CA LYS A 179 10.09 -33.47 1.58
C LYS A 179 11.26 -34.39 1.23
N GLU A 180 12.36 -33.87 0.69
CA GLU A 180 13.55 -34.65 0.34
C GLU A 180 14.30 -35.18 1.57
N LEU A 181 14.18 -34.50 2.71
CA LEU A 181 14.86 -34.83 3.96
C LEU A 181 13.96 -35.53 5.00
N ASP A 182 12.71 -35.88 4.63
CA ASP A 182 11.69 -36.43 5.55
C ASP A 182 11.52 -35.59 6.84
N PHE A 183 11.65 -34.27 6.73
CA PHE A 183 11.26 -33.38 7.81
C PHE A 183 9.74 -33.23 7.78
N GLU A 184 9.08 -33.52 8.90
CA GLU A 184 7.65 -33.23 9.05
C GLU A 184 7.40 -31.75 8.73
N ASP A 185 6.36 -31.47 7.96
CA ASP A 185 5.91 -30.12 7.63
C ASP A 185 5.53 -29.39 8.93
N ASN A 186 6.52 -28.80 9.60
CA ASN A 186 6.30 -27.88 10.69
C ASN A 186 5.79 -26.57 10.09
N ALA A 187 4.48 -26.53 9.84
CA ALA A 187 3.71 -25.34 9.49
C ALA A 187 3.65 -24.34 10.67
#